data_AF-A0A7M3XMI4-F1
#
_entry.id   AF-A0A7M3XMI4-F1
#
_cell.length_a   1.000
_cell.length_b   1.000
_cell.length_c   1.000
_cell.angle_alpha   90.00
_cell.angle_beta   90.00
_cell.angle_gamma   90.00
#
_symmetry.space_group_name_H-M   'P 1'
#
loop_
_entity.id
_entity.type
_entity.pdbx_description
1 polymer ?
#
loop_
_entity_poly.entity_id
_entity_poly.type
_entity_poly.pdbx_seq_one_letter_code
_entity_poly.pdbx_strand_id
1 'polypeptide(L)'
;MGIISIFMVLGTFSAIVSPFLVDTLLPDDFEEIEPYPVDGSEEEKAEWEENEVFWDELVEYYDEMMGVIELQGLHSAILAFVGFFSTVVLWKGDRDLGIKLVGAWIGINALGGAGLFLMMSRIGFIPDFARNSEDVEVIDLSFIENLTLVIGGGQIVICNGIFLAILALVSMKSKPEGAPRE
;
A
#
# COMPACT_ATOMS: atom_id res chain seq x y z
N MET A 1 -10.60 11.55 -13.30
CA MET A 1 -9.66 12.24 -12.39
C MET A 1 -10.30 12.56 -11.07
N GLY A 2 -11.28 13.48 -11.00
CA GLY A 2 -11.88 13.92 -9.72
C GLY A 2 -12.26 12.80 -8.75
N ILE A 3 -12.99 11.76 -9.22
CA ILE A 3 -13.36 10.61 -8.39
C ILE A 3 -12.14 9.86 -7.86
N ILE A 4 -11.16 9.58 -8.73
CA ILE A 4 -9.93 8.86 -8.34
C ILE A 4 -9.12 9.68 -7.33
N SER A 5 -9.04 11.00 -7.51
CA SER A 5 -8.36 11.89 -6.56
C SER A 5 -8.99 11.88 -5.18
N ILE A 6 -10.31 11.75 -5.08
CA ILE A 6 -11.00 11.59 -3.79
C ILE A 6 -10.58 10.27 -3.13
N PHE A 7 -10.51 9.17 -3.87
CA PHE A 7 -9.99 7.90 -3.34
C PHE A 7 -8.54 8.01 -2.87
N MET A 8 -7.70 8.78 -3.58
CA MET A 8 -6.32 9.02 -3.15
C MET A 8 -6.24 9.82 -1.84
N VAL A 9 -7.13 10.81 -1.64
CA VAL A 9 -7.26 11.52 -0.36
C VAL A 9 -7.62 10.55 0.76
N LEU A 10 -8.61 9.66 0.53
CA LEU A 10 -8.97 8.63 1.51
C LEU A 10 -7.81 7.68 1.81
N GLY A 11 -7.01 7.32 0.79
CA GLY A 11 -5.80 6.52 0.96
C GLY A 11 -4.77 7.21 1.85
N THR A 12 -4.55 8.51 1.67
CA THR A 12 -3.69 9.30 2.56
C THR A 12 -4.20 9.31 4.00
N PHE A 13 -5.51 9.54 4.21
CA PHE A 13 -6.08 9.49 5.54
C PHE A 13 -5.93 8.11 6.18
N SER A 14 -6.19 7.04 5.43
CA SER A 14 -6.00 5.68 5.92
C SER A 14 -4.57 5.45 6.38
N ALA A 15 -3.59 5.86 5.58
CA ALA A 15 -2.17 5.69 5.91
C ALA A 15 -1.71 6.51 7.13
N ILE A 16 -2.37 7.63 7.44
CA ILE A 16 -2.08 8.42 8.65
C ILE A 16 -2.73 7.77 9.88
N VAL A 17 -3.89 7.15 9.72
CA VAL A 17 -4.65 6.55 10.84
C VAL A 17 -4.11 5.16 11.19
N SER A 18 -3.59 4.40 10.20
CA SER A 18 -3.08 3.05 10.41
C SER A 18 -1.99 2.93 11.49
N PRO A 19 -0.92 3.77 11.52
CA PRO A 19 0.12 3.67 12.55
C PRO A 19 -0.47 3.85 13.95
N PHE A 20 -1.28 4.88 14.12
CA PHE A 20 -1.96 5.13 15.39
C PHE A 20 -2.82 3.94 15.85
N LEU A 21 -3.49 3.25 14.92
CA LEU A 21 -4.27 2.06 15.25
C LEU A 21 -3.39 0.88 15.64
N VAL A 22 -2.25 0.68 14.96
CA VAL A 22 -1.31 -0.40 15.29
C VAL A 22 -0.70 -0.16 16.65
N ASP A 23 -0.13 1.03 16.90
CA ASP A 23 0.46 1.40 18.20
C ASP A 23 -0.53 1.26 19.36
N THR A 24 -1.83 1.47 19.10
CA THR A 24 -2.87 1.35 20.13
C THR A 24 -3.30 -0.10 20.37
N LEU A 25 -3.23 -0.96 19.36
CA LEU A 25 -3.77 -2.32 19.41
C LEU A 25 -2.71 -3.39 19.62
N LEU A 26 -1.44 -3.06 19.39
CA LEU A 26 -0.32 -3.97 19.38
C LEU A 26 0.80 -3.36 20.25
N PRO A 27 0.83 -3.65 21.57
CA PRO A 27 1.83 -3.07 22.47
C PRO A 27 3.23 -3.55 22.13
N ASP A 28 4.22 -2.67 22.32
CA ASP A 28 5.62 -2.96 22.02
C ASP A 28 6.23 -3.97 23.01
N ASP A 29 5.77 -3.97 24.27
CA ASP A 29 6.31 -4.79 25.35
C ASP A 29 5.36 -5.96 25.67
N PHE A 30 5.87 -7.19 25.58
CA PHE A 30 5.10 -8.38 25.89
C PHE A 30 4.66 -8.44 27.36
N GLU A 31 5.39 -7.82 28.29
CA GLU A 31 5.01 -7.73 29.70
C GLU A 31 3.67 -6.98 29.92
N GLU A 32 3.27 -6.11 28.98
CA GLU A 32 1.97 -5.44 29.02
C GLU A 32 0.81 -6.39 28.70
N ILE A 33 1.09 -7.48 27.98
CA ILE A 33 0.13 -8.54 27.65
C ILE A 33 0.13 -9.60 28.74
N GLU A 34 1.31 -10.15 29.03
CA GLU A 34 1.52 -11.19 30.03
C GLU A 34 2.69 -10.81 30.94
N PRO A 35 2.44 -10.46 32.21
CA PRO A 35 3.52 -10.12 33.13
C PRO A 35 4.45 -11.29 33.41
N TYR A 36 5.76 -11.03 33.52
CA TYR A 36 6.76 -12.07 33.80
C TYR A 36 6.42 -12.88 35.07
N PRO A 37 6.38 -14.23 35.02
CA PRO A 37 5.99 -15.06 36.15
C PRO A 37 7.15 -15.21 37.15
N VAL A 38 7.37 -14.18 37.98
CA VAL A 38 8.46 -14.14 38.98
C VAL A 38 8.45 -15.36 39.91
N ASP A 39 7.26 -15.72 40.40
CA ASP A 39 7.01 -16.87 41.29
C ASP A 39 6.65 -18.16 40.53
N GLY A 40 6.72 -18.14 39.19
CA GLY A 40 6.45 -19.29 38.33
C GLY A 40 7.52 -20.37 38.42
N SER A 41 7.16 -21.56 37.97
CA SER A 41 8.07 -22.66 37.68
C SER A 41 9.06 -22.29 36.57
N GLU A 42 10.16 -23.02 36.48
CA GLU A 42 11.13 -22.84 35.38
C GLU A 42 10.52 -23.12 34.00
N GLU A 43 9.50 -23.97 33.93
CA GLU A 43 8.75 -24.24 32.70
C GLU A 43 7.92 -23.03 32.28
N GLU A 44 7.17 -22.43 33.21
CA GLU A 44 6.37 -21.22 32.95
C GLU A 44 7.25 -20.03 32.54
N LYS A 45 8.44 -19.89 33.13
CA LYS A 45 9.39 -18.83 32.74
C LYS A 45 9.96 -19.06 31.34
N ALA A 46 10.27 -20.30 30.99
CA ALA A 46 10.78 -20.64 29.66
C ALA A 46 9.71 -20.44 28.57
N GLU A 47 8.46 -20.83 28.83
CA GLU A 47 7.34 -20.59 27.91
C GLU A 47 7.09 -19.09 27.70
N TRP A 48 7.19 -18.30 28.77
CA TRP A 48 7.07 -16.85 28.69
C TRP A 48 8.17 -16.23 27.82
N GLU A 49 9.44 -16.63 28.01
CA GLU A 49 10.57 -16.15 27.21
C GLU A 49 10.43 -16.54 25.72
N GLU A 50 9.87 -17.71 25.41
CA GLU A 50 9.57 -18.11 24.03
C GLU A 50 8.48 -17.23 23.41
N ASN A 51 7.41 -16.93 24.17
CA ASN A 51 6.32 -16.08 23.72
C ASN A 51 6.75 -14.61 23.54
N GLU A 52 7.64 -14.11 24.40
CA GLU A 52 8.25 -12.78 24.27
C GLU A 52 9.00 -12.66 22.94
N VAL A 53 9.85 -13.63 22.62
CA VAL A 53 10.60 -13.64 21.34
C VAL A 53 9.65 -13.68 20.14
N PHE A 54 8.60 -14.50 20.19
CA PHE A 54 7.59 -14.54 19.14
C PHE A 54 6.86 -13.19 18.99
N TRP A 55 6.55 -12.54 20.12
CA TRP A 55 5.90 -11.24 20.14
C TRP A 55 6.79 -10.15 19.53
N ASP A 56 8.07 -10.11 19.87
CA ASP A 56 9.04 -9.16 19.33
C ASP A 56 9.14 -9.30 17.79
N GLU A 57 9.21 -10.52 17.27
CA GLU A 57 9.24 -10.78 15.82
C GLU A 57 7.94 -10.30 15.13
N LEU A 58 6.78 -10.43 15.80
CA LEU A 58 5.51 -9.92 15.30
C LEU A 58 5.49 -8.39 15.26
N VAL A 59 5.93 -7.74 16.34
CA VAL A 59 6.00 -6.27 16.46
C VAL A 59 6.93 -5.70 15.38
N GLU A 60 8.13 -6.27 15.22
CA GLU A 60 9.11 -5.85 14.21
C GLU A 60 8.53 -5.94 12.79
N TYR A 61 7.84 -7.04 12.46
CA TYR A 61 7.17 -7.20 11.18
C TYR A 61 6.13 -6.10 10.91
N TYR A 62 5.30 -5.75 11.91
CA TYR A 62 4.31 -4.70 11.77
C TYR A 62 4.95 -3.31 11.67
N ASP A 63 6.02 -3.03 12.40
CA ASP A 63 6.75 -1.75 12.30
C ASP A 63 7.33 -1.55 10.89
N GLU A 64 7.95 -2.57 10.31
CA GLU A 64 8.43 -2.52 8.93
C GLU A 64 7.28 -2.27 7.92
N MET A 65 6.16 -2.97 8.09
CA MET A 65 4.96 -2.76 7.28
C MET A 65 4.41 -1.35 7.43
N MET A 66 4.44 -0.79 8.64
CA MET A 66 3.97 0.55 8.92
C MET A 66 4.81 1.61 8.19
N GLY A 67 6.13 1.41 8.11
CA GLY A 67 7.01 2.26 7.30
C GLY A 67 6.60 2.29 5.81
N VAL A 68 6.16 1.16 5.25
CA VAL A 68 5.64 1.13 3.86
C VAL A 68 4.28 1.83 3.74
N ILE A 69 3.41 1.67 4.74
CA ILE A 69 2.09 2.34 4.78
C ILE A 69 2.27 3.87 4.82
N GLU A 70 3.23 4.39 5.57
CA GLU A 70 3.53 5.84 5.57
C GLU A 70 3.95 6.34 4.18
N LEU A 71 4.85 5.62 3.51
CA LEU A 71 5.27 5.93 2.15
C LEU A 71 4.10 5.83 1.15
N GLN A 72 3.21 4.87 1.34
CA GLN A 72 1.96 4.75 0.58
C GLN A 72 1.05 5.96 0.82
N GLY A 73 0.99 6.48 2.04
CA GLY A 73 0.26 7.69 2.39
C GLY A 73 0.77 8.91 1.64
N LEU A 74 2.10 9.09 1.61
CA LEU A 74 2.76 10.16 0.84
C LEU A 74 2.52 10.01 -0.66
N HIS A 75 2.66 8.79 -1.21
CA HIS A 75 2.38 8.50 -2.61
C HIS A 75 0.94 8.85 -2.98
N SER A 76 -0.01 8.43 -2.15
CA SER A 76 -1.44 8.75 -2.30
C SER A 76 -1.69 10.27 -2.23
N ALA A 77 -0.98 10.99 -1.36
CA ALA A 77 -1.14 12.44 -1.22
C ALA A 77 -0.67 13.17 -2.48
N ILE A 78 0.46 12.76 -3.05
CA ILE A 78 0.98 13.28 -4.33
C ILE A 78 -0.04 13.03 -5.44
N LEU A 79 -0.58 11.80 -5.54
CA LEU A 79 -1.58 11.46 -6.55
C LEU A 79 -2.89 12.23 -6.36
N ALA A 80 -3.33 12.45 -5.11
CA ALA A 80 -4.49 13.28 -4.81
C ALA A 80 -4.28 14.71 -5.33
N PHE A 81 -3.11 15.30 -5.05
CA PHE A 81 -2.76 16.65 -5.45
C PHE A 81 -2.71 16.78 -6.98
N VAL A 82 -1.93 15.94 -7.67
CA VAL A 82 -1.80 15.97 -9.13
C VAL A 82 -3.16 15.70 -9.81
N GLY A 83 -3.96 14.79 -9.26
CA GLY A 83 -5.28 14.48 -9.79
C GLY A 83 -6.30 15.61 -9.58
N PHE A 84 -6.21 16.35 -8.47
CA PHE A 84 -7.00 17.57 -8.24
C PHE A 84 -6.68 18.64 -9.28
N PHE A 85 -5.40 18.95 -9.51
CA PHE A 85 -5.00 19.89 -10.56
C PHE A 85 -5.43 19.45 -11.95
N SER A 86 -5.25 18.17 -12.27
CA SER A 86 -5.74 17.58 -13.52
C SER A 86 -7.24 17.84 -13.70
N THR A 87 -8.02 17.68 -12.64
CA THR A 87 -9.48 17.92 -12.65
C THR A 87 -9.80 19.39 -12.89
N VAL A 88 -9.14 20.30 -12.19
CA VAL A 88 -9.36 21.75 -12.34
C VAL A 88 -8.99 22.23 -13.74
N VAL A 89 -7.85 21.79 -14.28
CA VAL A 89 -7.37 22.15 -15.61
C VAL A 89 -8.31 21.63 -16.69
N LEU A 90 -8.71 20.36 -16.61
CA LEU A 90 -9.68 19.77 -17.54
C LEU A 90 -11.04 20.46 -17.47
N TRP A 91 -11.49 20.88 -16.28
CA TRP A 91 -12.74 21.65 -16.12
C TRP A 91 -12.65 23.02 -16.81
N LYS A 92 -11.52 23.72 -16.68
CA LYS A 92 -11.30 25.02 -17.34
C LYS A 92 -11.19 24.93 -18.86
N GLY A 93 -11.13 23.71 -19.41
CA GLY A 93 -11.10 23.46 -20.84
C GLY A 93 -9.71 23.52 -21.47
N ASP A 94 -8.65 23.70 -20.68
CA ASP A 94 -7.26 23.59 -21.15
C ASP A 94 -6.91 22.11 -21.31
N ARG A 95 -6.95 21.67 -22.56
CA ARG A 95 -6.95 20.25 -22.88
C ARG A 95 -5.53 19.70 -22.90
N ASP A 96 -4.62 20.41 -23.54
CA ASP A 96 -3.24 19.96 -23.73
C ASP A 96 -2.55 19.79 -22.37
N LEU A 97 -2.70 20.78 -21.49
CA LEU A 97 -2.19 20.69 -20.14
C LEU A 97 -2.90 19.59 -19.33
N GLY A 98 -4.22 19.47 -19.48
CA GLY A 98 -5.00 18.44 -18.80
C GLY A 98 -4.55 17.01 -19.13
N ILE A 99 -4.31 16.71 -20.41
CA ILE A 99 -3.82 15.39 -20.86
C ILE A 99 -2.42 15.12 -20.31
N LYS A 100 -1.53 16.11 -20.34
CA LYS A 100 -0.17 15.98 -19.80
C LYS A 100 -0.17 15.70 -18.30
N LEU A 101 -1.02 16.40 -17.55
CA LEU A 101 -1.18 16.18 -16.10
C LEU A 101 -1.74 14.79 -15.79
N VAL A 102 -2.72 14.31 -16.56
CA VAL A 102 -3.22 12.93 -16.41
C VAL A 102 -2.16 11.90 -16.76
N GLY A 103 -1.40 12.12 -17.84
CA GLY A 103 -0.26 11.26 -18.19
C GLY A 103 0.79 11.20 -17.09
N ALA A 104 1.14 12.35 -16.50
CA ALA A 104 2.05 12.43 -15.36
C ALA A 104 1.49 11.70 -14.14
N TRP A 105 0.18 11.86 -13.85
CA TRP A 105 -0.50 11.15 -12.77
C TRP A 105 -0.38 9.63 -12.94
N ILE A 106 -0.63 9.11 -14.16
CA ILE A 106 -0.50 7.67 -14.44
C ILE A 106 0.95 7.21 -14.27
N GLY A 107 1.93 8.00 -14.72
CA GLY A 107 3.35 7.70 -14.54
C GLY A 107 3.75 7.62 -13.07
N ILE A 108 3.33 8.58 -12.25
CA ILE A 108 3.57 8.58 -10.79
C ILE A 108 2.87 7.39 -10.13
N ASN A 109 1.65 7.06 -10.56
CA ASN A 109 0.90 5.93 -10.02
C ASN A 109 1.57 4.60 -10.33
N ALA A 110 2.04 4.41 -11.57
CA ALA A 110 2.74 3.20 -11.99
C ALA A 110 4.09 3.03 -11.29
N LEU A 111 4.93 4.08 -11.29
CA LEU A 111 6.27 4.02 -10.71
C LEU A 111 6.25 3.95 -9.19
N GLY A 112 5.42 4.77 -8.53
CA GLY A 112 5.29 4.74 -7.08
C GLY A 112 4.60 3.46 -6.61
N GLY A 113 3.57 2.99 -7.32
CA GLY A 113 2.93 1.71 -7.03
C GLY A 113 3.90 0.53 -7.18
N ALA A 114 4.72 0.51 -8.22
CA ALA A 114 5.77 -0.50 -8.38
C ALA A 114 6.84 -0.41 -7.29
N GLY A 115 7.25 0.80 -6.89
CA GLY A 115 8.21 1.01 -5.81
C GLY A 115 7.71 0.50 -4.46
N LEU A 116 6.46 0.86 -4.09
CA LEU A 116 5.81 0.39 -2.87
C LEU A 116 5.62 -1.12 -2.88
N PHE A 117 5.19 -1.68 -4.01
CA PHE A 117 5.06 -3.12 -4.16
C PHE A 117 6.40 -3.86 -4.01
N LEU A 118 7.50 -3.29 -4.54
CA LEU A 118 8.83 -3.85 -4.35
C LEU A 118 9.29 -3.78 -2.90
N MET A 119 9.02 -2.68 -2.19
CA MET A 119 9.31 -2.56 -0.76
C MET A 119 8.54 -3.62 0.04
N MET A 120 7.23 -3.74 -0.20
CA MET A 120 6.39 -4.75 0.47
C MET A 120 6.83 -6.19 0.14
N SER A 121 7.24 -6.46 -1.10
CA SER A 121 7.76 -7.78 -1.49
C SER A 121 9.09 -8.15 -0.83
N ARG A 122 9.84 -7.18 -0.29
CA ARG A 122 11.09 -7.43 0.44
C ARG A 122 10.86 -7.74 1.92
N ILE A 123 9.86 -7.10 2.51
CA ILE A 123 9.41 -7.39 3.89
C ILE A 123 8.75 -8.77 3.94
N GLY A 124 7.97 -9.10 2.91
CA GLY A 124 7.23 -10.35 2.83
C GLY A 124 5.76 -10.17 3.23
N PHE A 125 4.90 -10.96 2.60
CA PHE A 125 3.45 -10.91 2.86
C PHE A 125 3.01 -11.82 4.01
N ILE A 126 3.92 -12.69 4.44
CA ILE A 126 3.73 -13.68 5.50
C ILE A 126 4.99 -13.58 6.38
N PRO A 127 4.86 -13.38 7.69
CA PRO A 127 6.01 -13.26 8.57
C PRO A 127 6.73 -14.62 8.71
N ASP A 128 8.04 -14.57 8.96
CA ASP A 128 8.90 -15.76 8.94
C ASP A 128 8.55 -16.77 10.05
N PHE A 129 8.10 -16.32 11.22
CA PHE A 129 7.63 -17.22 12.29
C PHE A 129 6.45 -18.09 11.83
N ALA A 130 5.51 -17.54 11.05
CA ALA A 130 4.33 -18.25 10.55
C ALA A 130 4.71 -19.24 9.44
N ARG A 131 5.83 -19.00 8.76
CA ARG A 131 6.37 -19.88 7.72
C ARG A 131 7.11 -21.09 8.31
N ASN A 132 7.69 -20.94 9.50
CA ASN A 132 8.50 -21.95 10.17
C ASN A 132 7.73 -22.74 11.24
N SER A 133 6.50 -22.34 11.59
CA SER A 133 5.65 -23.08 12.53
C SER A 133 5.22 -24.43 11.95
N GLU A 134 5.47 -25.53 12.67
CA GLU A 134 5.12 -26.91 12.27
C GLU A 134 3.60 -27.13 12.12
N ASP A 135 2.76 -26.25 12.67
CA ASP A 135 1.29 -26.38 12.70
C ASP A 135 0.57 -26.00 11.40
N VAL A 136 1.26 -25.42 10.41
CA VAL A 136 0.64 -24.93 9.15
C VAL A 136 0.91 -25.90 7.99
N GLU A 137 0.66 -27.21 8.19
CA GLU A 137 0.84 -28.22 7.13
C GLU A 137 -0.26 -28.22 6.03
N VAL A 138 -1.38 -27.52 6.25
CA VAL A 138 -2.57 -27.66 5.38
C VAL A 138 -2.58 -26.67 4.20
N ILE A 139 -1.79 -25.60 4.25
CA ILE A 139 -1.76 -24.54 3.23
C ILE A 139 -0.31 -24.25 2.87
N ASP A 140 0.03 -24.40 1.59
CA ASP A 140 1.34 -24.00 1.07
C ASP A 140 1.44 -22.46 1.06
N LEU A 141 1.99 -21.91 2.15
CA LEU A 141 2.22 -20.47 2.34
C LEU A 141 3.08 -19.89 1.20
N SER A 142 4.00 -20.68 0.65
CA SER A 142 4.84 -20.27 -0.47
C SER A 142 4.05 -20.11 -1.78
N PHE A 143 3.02 -20.92 -1.99
CA PHE A 143 2.10 -20.75 -3.11
C PHE A 143 1.28 -19.46 -2.97
N ILE A 144 0.76 -19.16 -1.77
CA ILE A 144 -0.01 -17.93 -1.51
C ILE A 144 0.86 -16.70 -1.73
N GLU A 145 2.09 -16.72 -1.24
CA GLU A 145 3.04 -15.62 -1.42
C GLU A 145 3.33 -15.37 -2.91
N ASN A 146 3.66 -16.43 -3.66
CA ASN A 146 3.91 -16.33 -5.10
C ASN A 146 2.68 -15.85 -5.87
N LEU A 147 1.49 -16.33 -5.52
CA LEU A 147 0.24 -15.88 -6.12
C LEU A 147 0.00 -14.40 -5.83
N THR A 148 0.23 -13.96 -4.60
CA THR A 148 0.10 -12.56 -4.17
C THR A 148 1.07 -11.66 -4.95
N LEU A 149 2.32 -12.11 -5.13
CA LEU A 149 3.31 -11.39 -5.94
C LEU A 149 2.85 -11.23 -7.39
N VAL A 150 2.37 -12.31 -8.02
CA VAL A 150 1.92 -12.27 -9.42
C VAL A 150 0.69 -11.40 -9.59
N ILE A 151 -0.31 -11.54 -8.71
CA ILE A 151 -1.55 -10.75 -8.77
C ILE A 151 -1.25 -9.28 -8.50
N GLY A 152 -0.45 -8.97 -7.47
CA GLY A 152 -0.09 -7.60 -7.11
C GLY A 152 0.66 -6.88 -8.22
N GLY A 153 1.73 -7.51 -8.75
CA GLY A 153 2.47 -6.96 -9.88
C GLY A 153 1.63 -6.83 -11.15
N GLY A 154 0.82 -7.85 -11.45
CA GLY A 154 -0.08 -7.87 -12.61
C GLY A 154 -1.14 -6.77 -12.56
N GLN A 155 -1.74 -6.55 -11.39
CA GLN A 155 -2.73 -5.50 -11.16
C GLN A 155 -2.16 -4.11 -11.49
N ILE A 156 -0.93 -3.80 -11.07
CA ILE A 156 -0.28 -2.50 -11.34
C ILE A 156 -0.16 -2.27 -12.85
N VAL A 157 0.32 -3.27 -13.58
CA VAL A 157 0.50 -3.17 -15.05
C VAL A 157 -0.86 -3.00 -15.74
N ILE A 158 -1.85 -3.82 -15.38
CA ILE A 158 -3.18 -3.81 -16.00
C ILE A 158 -3.90 -2.48 -15.72
N CYS A 159 -3.90 -2.03 -14.46
CA CYS A 159 -4.60 -0.81 -14.05
C CYS A 159 -4.05 0.43 -14.77
N ASN A 160 -2.73 0.59 -14.78
CA ASN A 160 -2.09 1.71 -15.47
C ASN A 160 -2.20 1.59 -17.00
N GLY A 161 -2.17 0.38 -17.55
CA GLY A 161 -2.42 0.12 -18.97
C GLY A 161 -3.82 0.55 -19.40
N ILE A 162 -4.85 0.26 -18.60
CA ILE A 162 -6.22 0.70 -18.85
C ILE A 162 -6.30 2.24 -18.81
N PHE A 163 -5.68 2.89 -17.83
CA PHE A 163 -5.67 4.36 -17.79
C PHE A 163 -4.97 4.99 -18.99
N LEU A 164 -3.85 4.41 -19.45
CA LEU A 164 -3.17 4.85 -20.67
C LEU A 164 -4.05 4.67 -21.91
N ALA A 165 -4.76 3.54 -22.03
CA ALA A 165 -5.68 3.30 -23.13
C ALA A 165 -6.83 4.31 -23.14
N ILE A 166 -7.42 4.61 -21.98
CA ILE A 166 -8.45 5.65 -21.84
C ILE A 166 -7.89 7.02 -22.22
N LEU A 167 -6.69 7.37 -21.75
CA LEU A 167 -6.06 8.65 -22.07
C LEU A 167 -5.80 8.77 -23.58
N ALA A 168 -5.34 7.69 -24.23
CA ALA A 168 -5.14 7.65 -25.68
C ALA A 168 -6.46 7.79 -26.46
N LEU A 169 -7.53 7.11 -26.03
CA LEU A 169 -8.84 7.26 -26.66
C LEU A 169 -9.39 8.68 -26.51
N VAL A 170 -9.26 9.27 -25.33
CA VAL A 170 -9.65 10.65 -25.07
C VAL A 170 -8.81 11.61 -25.91
N SER A 171 -7.48 11.39 -26.00
CA SER A 171 -6.55 12.22 -26.79
C SER A 171 -6.90 12.22 -28.28
N MET A 172 -7.31 11.08 -28.83
CA MET A 172 -7.71 10.92 -30.23
C MET A 172 -9.09 11.50 -30.55
N LYS A 173 -10.06 11.38 -29.65
CA LYS A 173 -11.48 11.74 -29.93
C LYS A 173 -11.79 13.23 -29.78
N SER A 174 -10.83 14.01 -29.38
CA SER A 174 -11.03 15.43 -29.16
C SER A 174 -10.71 16.31 -30.32
N LYS A 175 -11.48 17.39 -30.44
CA LYS A 175 -11.10 18.48 -31.32
C LYS A 175 -9.89 19.23 -30.74
N PRO A 176 -8.84 19.49 -31.53
CA PRO A 176 -7.74 20.34 -31.11
C PRO A 176 -8.22 21.78 -30.86
N GLU A 177 -7.56 22.48 -29.93
CA GLU A 177 -7.80 23.89 -29.67
C GLU A 177 -7.53 24.70 -30.96
N GLY A 178 -8.60 25.22 -31.57
CA GLY A 178 -8.54 25.94 -32.85
C GLY A 178 -9.45 25.41 -33.96
N ALA A 179 -10.11 24.25 -33.79
CA ALA A 179 -11.13 23.82 -34.74
C ALA A 179 -12.37 24.72 -34.66
N PRO A 180 -12.92 25.21 -35.79
CA PRO A 180 -14.10 26.08 -35.77
C PRO A 180 -15.25 25.41 -35.02
N ARG A 181 -15.87 26.18 -34.12
CA ARG A 181 -17.17 25.84 -33.53
C ARG A 181 -18.20 26.06 -34.63
N GLU A 182 -18.59 24.99 -35.31
CA GLU A 182 -19.80 24.97 -36.14
C GLU A 182 -21.05 25.16 -35.27
#